data_AF-B9VRQ3-F1
#
_entry.id   AF-B9VRQ3-F1
#
_cell.length_a   1.000
_cell.length_b   1.000
_cell.length_c   1.000
_cell.angle_alpha   90.00
_cell.angle_beta   90.00
_cell.angle_gamma   90.00
#
_symmetry.space_group_name_H-M   'P 1'
#
loop_
_entity.id
_entity.type
_entity.pdbx_description
1 polymer ?
#
loop_
_entity_poly.entity_id
_entity_poly.type
_entity_poly.pdbx_seq_one_letter_code
_entity_poly.pdbx_strand_id
1 'polypeptide(L)'
;RGSRIEDRWIGFTISQYIQKKLHRHWLSAGRVQTPVLEWVINRTDEAKQKIAIVRIDVNGFPVEFQFEDRKEAKWFYDHLEFILIKQKDRKEESLFVKPFTTGIMLSEAARELGFSPQETMELAQDLFEAGLITFP
;
A
#
# COMPACT_ATOMS: atom_id res chain seq x y z
N ARG A 1 8.20 -4.13 -27.38
CA ARG A 1 9.28 -3.16 -27.68
C ARG A 1 8.82 -1.69 -27.69
N GLY A 2 7.51 -1.38 -27.77
CA GLY A 2 7.00 0.01 -27.77
C GLY A 2 7.09 0.75 -26.43
N SER A 3 6.92 0.07 -25.30
CA SER A 3 6.86 0.70 -23.97
C SER A 3 8.10 1.53 -23.61
N ARG A 4 9.31 1.05 -23.93
CA ARG A 4 10.55 1.78 -23.62
C ARG A 4 10.69 3.08 -24.41
N ILE A 5 10.17 3.13 -25.63
CA ILE A 5 10.23 4.32 -26.49
C ILE A 5 9.22 5.35 -25.97
N GLU A 6 8.01 4.89 -25.68
CA GLU A 6 6.94 5.69 -25.09
C GLU A 6 7.34 6.28 -23.74
N ASP A 7 7.90 5.46 -22.84
CA ASP A 7 8.38 5.91 -21.53
C ASP A 7 9.47 6.98 -21.65
N ARG A 8 10.39 6.83 -22.62
CA ARG A 8 11.43 7.84 -22.90
C ARG A 8 10.83 9.12 -23.45
N TRP A 9 9.95 9.03 -24.46
CA TRP A 9 9.32 10.20 -25.06
C TRP A 9 8.54 11.00 -24.02
N ILE A 10 7.64 10.33 -23.29
CA ILE A 10 6.85 10.96 -22.23
C ILE A 10 7.76 11.52 -21.14
N GLY A 11 8.75 10.74 -20.69
CA GLY A 11 9.66 11.15 -19.63
C GLY A 11 10.47 12.39 -19.99
N PHE A 12 11.09 12.43 -21.18
CA PHE A 12 11.90 13.58 -21.61
C PHE A 12 11.05 14.81 -21.87
N THR A 13 9.92 14.68 -22.58
CA THR A 13 9.06 15.82 -22.90
C THR A 13 8.47 16.47 -21.65
N ILE A 14 7.91 15.66 -20.73
CA ILE A 14 7.29 16.19 -19.51
C ILE A 14 8.36 16.75 -18.56
N SER A 15 9.50 16.06 -18.39
CA SER A 15 10.57 16.54 -17.51
C SER A 15 11.11 17.90 -17.98
N GLN A 16 11.38 18.07 -19.28
CA GLN A 16 11.83 19.35 -19.83
C GLN A 16 10.81 20.47 -19.63
N TYR A 17 9.52 20.17 -19.82
CA TYR A 17 8.45 21.14 -19.60
C TYR A 17 8.39 21.61 -18.14
N ILE A 18 8.43 20.68 -17.18
CA ILE A 18 8.38 21.00 -15.74
C ILE A 18 9.63 21.77 -15.31
N GLN A 19 10.81 21.35 -15.77
CA GLN A 19 12.08 22.03 -15.46
C GLN A 19 12.07 23.48 -15.96
N LYS A 20 11.56 23.73 -17.17
CA LYS A 20 11.44 25.08 -17.73
C LYS A 20 10.41 25.93 -16.99
N LYS A 21 9.26 25.35 -16.62
CA LYS A 21 8.15 26.07 -15.97
C LYS A 21 8.43 26.39 -14.50
N LEU A 22 9.15 25.51 -13.79
CA LEU A 22 9.44 25.65 -12.36
C LEU A 22 10.88 26.12 -12.07
N HIS A 23 11.71 26.30 -13.09
CA HIS A 23 13.13 26.67 -12.99
C HIS A 23 13.95 25.72 -12.07
N ARG A 24 13.64 24.42 -12.10
CA ARG A 24 14.30 23.40 -11.27
C ARG A 24 14.77 22.23 -12.11
N HIS A 25 16.07 22.16 -12.37
CA HIS A 25 16.68 21.18 -13.28
C HIS A 25 16.71 19.74 -12.74
N TRP A 26 16.55 19.55 -11.42
CA TRP A 26 16.56 18.22 -10.80
C TRP A 26 15.17 17.54 -10.79
N LEU A 27 14.14 18.17 -11.34
CA LEU A 27 12.80 17.57 -11.44
C LEU A 27 12.71 16.61 -12.63
N SER A 28 12.05 15.49 -12.41
CA SER A 28 11.74 14.51 -13.45
C SER A 28 10.28 14.05 -13.33
N ALA A 29 9.75 13.53 -14.43
CA ALA A 29 8.44 12.92 -14.50
C ALA A 29 8.50 11.69 -15.40
N GLY A 30 7.67 10.69 -15.10
CA GLY A 30 7.62 9.46 -15.86
C GLY A 30 6.25 8.81 -15.77
N ARG A 31 5.86 8.09 -16.83
CA ARG A 31 4.53 7.47 -16.94
C ARG A 31 4.19 6.55 -15.76
N VAL A 32 5.18 5.86 -15.18
CA VAL A 32 5.02 4.97 -14.02
C VAL A 32 5.38 5.68 -12.71
N GLN A 33 6.48 6.43 -12.68
CA GLN A 33 6.96 7.08 -11.46
C GLN A 33 6.02 8.18 -10.96
N THR A 34 5.39 8.94 -11.86
CA THR A 34 4.50 10.05 -11.48
C THR A 34 3.20 9.55 -10.81
N PRO A 35 2.46 8.55 -11.34
CA PRO A 35 1.31 7.97 -10.62
C PRO A 35 1.68 7.28 -9.31
N VAL A 36 2.86 6.65 -9.24
CA VAL A 36 3.34 6.05 -7.98
C VAL A 36 3.60 7.13 -6.93
N LEU A 37 4.24 8.24 -7.31
CA LEU A 37 4.45 9.37 -6.41
C LEU A 37 3.11 9.99 -5.96
N GLU A 38 2.16 10.16 -6.88
CA GLU A 38 0.81 10.60 -6.56
C GLU A 38 0.13 9.68 -5.55
N TRP A 39 0.21 8.37 -5.74
CA TRP A 39 -0.33 7.39 -4.80
C TRP A 39 0.30 7.51 -3.41
N VAL A 40 1.63 7.67 -3.31
CA VAL A 40 2.32 7.87 -2.03
C VAL A 40 1.87 9.17 -1.35
N ILE A 41 1.73 10.26 -2.10
CA ILE A 41 1.25 11.54 -1.58
C ILE A 41 -0.17 11.39 -1.04
N ASN A 42 -1.09 10.80 -1.81
CA ASN A 42 -2.48 10.58 -1.40
C ASN A 42 -2.55 9.73 -0.11
N ARG A 43 -1.78 8.64 -0.03
CA ARG A 43 -1.68 7.83 1.19
C ARG A 43 -1.11 8.58 2.38
N THR A 44 -0.14 9.46 2.14
CA THR A 44 0.44 10.30 3.20
C THR A 44 -0.56 11.34 3.69
N ASP A 45 -1.37 11.91 2.80
CA ASP A 45 -2.39 12.88 3.16
C ASP A 45 -3.59 12.22 3.87
N GLU A 46 -4.03 11.04 3.42
CA GLU A 46 -4.98 10.19 4.14
C GLU A 46 -4.49 9.89 5.56
N ALA A 47 -3.22 9.52 5.73
CA ALA A 47 -2.65 9.24 7.05
C ALA A 47 -2.54 10.47 7.97
N LYS A 48 -2.54 11.69 7.42
CA LYS A 48 -2.58 12.93 8.22
C LYS A 48 -3.99 13.27 8.69
N GLN A 49 -5.03 12.74 8.05
CA GLN A 49 -6.41 13.03 8.42
C GLN A 49 -6.68 12.47 9.82
N LYS A 50 -7.19 13.33 10.70
CA LYS A 50 -7.52 12.94 12.07
C LYS A 50 -8.83 12.19 12.06
N ILE A 51 -8.79 10.89 12.35
CA ILE A 51 -9.98 10.10 12.63
C ILE A 51 -10.38 10.23 14.10
N ALA A 52 -11.67 10.37 14.36
CA ALA A 52 -12.24 10.26 15.69
C ALA A 52 -12.55 8.79 15.98
N ILE A 53 -12.02 8.25 17.08
CA ILE A 53 -12.27 6.87 17.50
C ILE A 53 -13.11 6.90 18.77
N VAL A 54 -14.28 6.28 18.72
CA VAL A 54 -15.13 6.02 19.89
C VAL A 54 -14.84 4.61 20.36
N ARG A 55 -14.31 4.48 21.57
CA ARG A 55 -14.01 3.20 22.21
C ARG A 55 -15.03 2.90 23.29
N ILE A 56 -15.66 1.74 23.20
CA ILE A 56 -16.67 1.30 24.17
C ILE A 56 -16.27 -0.10 24.64
N ASP A 57 -16.19 -0.29 25.95
CA ASP A 57 -16.04 -1.61 26.54
C ASP A 57 -17.42 -2.24 26.73
N VAL A 58 -17.64 -3.39 26.10
CA VAL A 58 -18.88 -4.16 26.26
C VAL A 58 -18.50 -5.51 26.86
N ASN A 59 -18.72 -5.67 28.15
CA ASN A 59 -18.43 -6.91 28.89
C ASN A 59 -16.97 -7.40 28.73
N GLY A 60 -16.00 -6.48 28.73
CA GLY A 60 -14.58 -6.80 28.56
C GLY A 60 -14.14 -6.96 27.10
N PHE A 61 -15.04 -6.72 26.13
CA PHE A 61 -14.70 -6.65 24.71
C PHE A 61 -14.59 -5.17 24.28
N PRO A 62 -13.39 -4.68 23.96
CA PRO A 62 -13.24 -3.33 23.41
C PRO A 62 -13.76 -3.30 21.97
N VAL A 63 -14.79 -2.49 21.74
CA VAL A 63 -15.34 -2.21 20.41
C VAL A 63 -14.95 -0.80 20.02
N GLU A 64 -14.32 -0.66 18.85
CA GLU A 64 -13.91 0.63 18.30
C GLU A 64 -14.77 1.01 17.09
N PHE A 65 -15.30 2.23 17.09
CA PHE A 65 -15.97 2.83 15.94
C PHE A 65 -15.15 4.01 15.44
N GLN A 66 -14.86 4.03 14.14
CA GLN A 66 -14.05 5.07 13.50
C GLN A 66 -14.97 6.03 12.73
N PHE A 67 -14.74 7.33 12.91
CA PHE A 67 -15.48 8.41 12.26
C PHE A 67 -14.51 9.43 11.68
N GLU A 68 -14.87 10.03 10.55
CA GLU A 68 -14.08 11.10 9.93
C GLU A 68 -14.31 12.45 10.65
N ASP A 69 -15.55 12.76 11.04
CA ASP A 69 -15.89 13.97 11.80
C ASP A 69 -16.04 13.69 13.30
N ARG A 70 -15.42 14.55 14.10
CA ARG A 70 -15.55 14.56 15.56
C ARG A 70 -16.97 14.87 16.01
N LYS A 71 -17.73 15.69 15.27
CA LYS A 71 -19.12 16.01 15.62
C LYS A 71 -20.02 14.79 15.48
N GLU A 72 -19.84 14.04 14.41
CA GLU A 72 -20.55 12.79 14.16
C GLU A 72 -20.20 11.74 15.21
N ALA A 73 -18.91 11.58 15.52
CA ALA A 73 -18.46 10.68 16.60
C ALA A 73 -19.11 11.01 17.95
N LYS A 74 -19.22 12.31 18.27
CA LYS A 74 -19.87 12.76 19.50
C LYS A 74 -21.37 12.48 19.48
N TRP A 75 -22.05 12.79 18.37
CA TRP A 75 -23.47 12.49 18.22
C TRP A 75 -23.74 10.99 18.35
N PHE A 76 -22.92 10.14 17.72
CA PHE A 76 -23.00 8.69 17.82
C PHE A 76 -22.84 8.22 19.27
N TYR A 77 -21.83 8.72 19.99
CA TYR A 77 -21.62 8.39 21.39
C TYR A 77 -22.81 8.80 22.27
N ASP A 78 -23.33 10.02 22.07
CA ASP A 78 -24.43 10.56 22.88
C ASP A 78 -25.77 9.82 22.65
N HIS A 79 -25.98 9.23 21.46
CA HIS A 79 -27.21 8.51 21.09
C HIS A 79 -27.05 6.98 21.11
N LEU A 80 -25.93 6.46 21.63
CA LEU A 80 -25.70 5.02 21.70
C LEU A 80 -26.45 4.41 22.90
N GLU A 81 -27.55 3.72 22.63
CA GLU A 81 -28.38 3.11 23.68
C GLU A 81 -27.95 1.69 24.06
N PHE A 82 -27.66 0.82 23.07
CA PHE A 82 -27.21 -0.54 23.32
C PHE A 82 -26.39 -1.08 22.15
N ILE A 83 -25.45 -1.99 22.46
CA ILE A 83 -24.66 -2.73 21.46
C ILE A 83 -25.02 -4.21 21.56
N LEU A 84 -25.53 -4.77 20.47
CA LEU A 84 -25.83 -6.20 20.38
C LEU A 84 -24.64 -6.95 19.78
N ILE A 85 -23.95 -7.74 20.59
CA ILE A 85 -22.87 -8.64 20.11
C ILE A 85 -23.50 -9.98 19.71
N LYS A 86 -23.33 -10.38 18.45
CA LYS A 86 -23.70 -11.72 17.96
C LYS A 86 -22.44 -12.53 17.70
N GLN A 87 -22.29 -13.66 18.39
CA GLN A 87 -21.25 -14.63 18.09
C GLN A 87 -21.62 -15.38 16.81
N LYS A 88 -20.68 -15.46 15.87
CA LYS A 88 -20.83 -16.22 14.63
C LYS A 88 -19.66 -17.19 14.52
N ASP A 89 -19.92 -18.48 14.64
CA ASP A 89 -18.91 -19.50 14.41
C ASP A 89 -18.69 -19.68 12.91
N ARG A 90 -17.46 -19.38 12.47
CA ARG A 90 -16.97 -19.66 11.13
C ARG A 90 -15.83 -20.67 11.26
N LYS A 91 -16.01 -21.85 10.67
CA LYS A 91 -14.88 -22.77 10.43
C LYS A 91 -14.19 -22.31 9.15
N GLU A 92 -12.97 -21.80 9.27
CA GLU A 92 -12.06 -21.61 8.15
C GLU A 92 -11.17 -22.86 8.05
N GLU A 93 -11.37 -23.64 7.01
CA GLU A 93 -10.39 -24.65 6.62
C GLU A 93 -9.21 -23.93 6.00
N SER A 94 -8.02 -24.05 6.62
CA SER A 94 -6.79 -23.57 6.03
C SER A 94 -6.48 -24.44 4.81
N LEU A 95 -6.90 -23.97 3.64
CA LEU A 95 -6.41 -24.48 2.37
C LEU A 95 -4.90 -24.19 2.30
N PHE A 96 -4.18 -25.10 1.64
CA PHE A 96 -2.73 -25.06 1.44
C PHE A 96 -2.21 -23.65 1.11
N VAL A 97 -1.03 -23.32 1.64
CA VAL A 97 -0.35 -22.05 1.33
C VAL A 97 -0.10 -22.00 -0.18
N LYS A 98 -0.60 -20.95 -0.83
CA LYS A 98 -0.37 -20.76 -2.26
C LYS A 98 1.12 -20.52 -2.51
N PRO A 99 1.70 -21.04 -3.60
CA PRO A 99 3.06 -20.69 -3.99
C PRO A 99 3.23 -19.17 -4.11
N PHE A 100 4.43 -18.68 -3.83
CA PHE A 100 4.71 -17.27 -3.98
C PHE A 100 4.55 -16.81 -5.43
N THR A 101 3.87 -15.69 -5.61
CA THR A 101 4.01 -14.88 -6.82
C THR A 101 5.17 -13.90 -6.63
N THR A 102 5.72 -13.34 -7.71
CA THR A 102 6.79 -12.34 -7.67
C THR A 102 6.49 -11.20 -6.70
N GLY A 103 5.25 -10.68 -6.73
CA GLY A 103 4.85 -9.56 -5.87
C GLY A 103 4.81 -9.94 -4.38
N ILE A 104 4.40 -11.16 -4.06
CA ILE A 104 4.41 -11.65 -2.66
C ILE A 104 5.86 -11.91 -2.23
N MET A 105 6.67 -12.56 -3.05
CA MET A 105 8.10 -12.79 -2.77
C MET A 105 8.82 -11.48 -2.44
N LEU A 106 8.63 -10.44 -3.27
CA LEU A 106 9.24 -9.13 -3.05
C LEU A 106 8.76 -8.47 -1.75
N SER A 107 7.46 -8.57 -1.46
CA SER A 107 6.88 -7.95 -0.26
C SER A 107 7.31 -8.66 1.02
N GLU A 108 7.37 -10.00 1.00
CA GLU A 108 7.78 -10.83 2.12
C GLU A 108 9.29 -10.71 2.37
N ALA A 109 10.11 -10.68 1.32
CA ALA A 109 11.55 -10.45 1.47
C ALA A 109 11.86 -9.08 2.09
N ALA A 110 11.14 -8.03 1.68
CA ALA A 110 11.26 -6.71 2.30
C ALA A 110 10.82 -6.71 3.79
N ARG A 111 9.76 -7.46 4.14
CA ARG A 111 9.25 -7.53 5.52
C ARG A 111 10.12 -8.35 6.45
N GLU A 112 10.55 -9.54 6.01
CA GLU A 112 11.23 -10.53 6.85
C GLU A 112 12.76 -10.40 6.80
N LEU A 113 13.32 -10.07 5.63
CA LEU A 113 14.77 -10.00 5.40
C LEU A 113 15.30 -8.57 5.27
N GLY A 114 14.42 -7.59 5.06
CA GLY A 114 14.80 -6.19 4.87
C GLY A 114 15.43 -5.89 3.51
N PHE A 115 15.36 -6.82 2.56
CA PHE A 115 15.93 -6.65 1.22
C PHE A 115 15.14 -5.63 0.39
N SER A 116 15.86 -4.88 -0.44
CA SER A 116 15.20 -4.04 -1.44
C SER A 116 14.54 -4.91 -2.53
N PRO A 117 13.52 -4.41 -3.25
CA PRO A 117 12.95 -5.15 -4.38
C PRO A 117 13.97 -5.50 -5.45
N GLN A 118 14.95 -4.62 -5.70
CA GLN A 118 16.03 -4.85 -6.66
C GLN A 118 16.93 -6.00 -6.22
N GLU A 119 17.45 -5.93 -4.99
CA GLU A 119 18.28 -6.98 -4.39
C GLU A 119 17.57 -8.34 -4.35
N THR A 120 16.28 -8.35 -3.98
CA THR A 120 15.48 -9.58 -3.98
C THR A 120 15.37 -10.19 -5.38
N MET A 121 15.12 -9.37 -6.40
CA MET A 121 15.03 -9.86 -7.79
C MET A 121 16.38 -10.34 -8.33
N GLU A 122 17.48 -9.66 -7.98
CA GLU A 122 18.83 -10.08 -8.36
C GLU A 122 19.17 -11.45 -7.75
N LEU A 123 18.94 -11.63 -6.45
CA LEU A 123 19.15 -12.91 -5.79
C LEU A 123 18.23 -14.01 -6.32
N ALA A 124 16.95 -13.70 -6.59
CA ALA A 124 16.03 -14.67 -7.18
C ALA A 124 16.47 -15.08 -8.59
N GLN A 125 17.00 -14.15 -9.38
CA GLN A 125 17.56 -14.45 -10.70
C GLN A 125 18.78 -15.38 -10.58
N ASP A 126 19.69 -15.12 -9.64
CA ASP A 126 20.85 -15.99 -9.39
C ASP A 126 20.42 -17.42 -9.00
N LEU A 127 19.40 -17.55 -8.13
CA LEU A 127 18.85 -18.85 -7.74
C LEU A 127 18.18 -19.57 -8.91
N PHE A 128 17.49 -18.84 -9.79
CA PHE A 128 16.87 -19.40 -10.99
C PHE A 128 17.94 -19.90 -11.98
N GLU A 129 18.98 -19.12 -12.21
CA GLU A 129 20.11 -19.49 -13.10
C GLU A 129 20.90 -20.69 -12.56
N ALA A 130 20.98 -20.83 -11.23
CA ALA A 130 21.52 -22.01 -10.57
C ALA A 130 20.59 -23.23 -10.57
N GLY A 131 19.35 -23.10 -11.07
CA GLY A 131 18.35 -24.16 -11.12
C GLY A 131 17.72 -24.52 -9.77
N LEU A 132 17.81 -23.63 -8.78
CA LEU A 132 17.29 -23.85 -7.42
C LEU A 132 15.82 -23.46 -7.27
N ILE A 133 15.32 -22.57 -8.12
CA ILE A 133 13.92 -22.12 -8.16
C ILE A 133 13.37 -22.07 -9.58
N THR A 134 12.05 -21.90 -9.72
CA THR A 134 11.39 -21.57 -11.01
C THR A 134 11.51 -20.08 -11.32
N PHE A 135 11.17 -19.68 -12.56
CA PHE A 135 11.26 -18.29 -12.99
C PHE A 135 10.51 -17.34 -12.02
N PRO A 136 11.24 -16.42 -11.36
CA PRO A 136 10.67 -15.51 -10.37
C PRO A 136 9.87 -14.36 -10.98
#